data_AF-A0A970FWS4-F1
#
_entry.id   AF-A0A970FWS4-F1
#
_cell.length_a   1.000
_cell.length_b   1.000
_cell.length_c   1.000
_cell.angle_alpha   90.00
_cell.angle_beta   90.00
_cell.angle_gamma   90.00
#
_symmetry.space_group_name_H-M   'P 1'
#
loop_
_entity.id
_entity.type
_entity.pdbx_description
1 polymer ?
#
loop_
_entity_poly.entity_id
_entity_poly.type
_entity_poly.pdbx_seq_one_letter_code
_entity_poly.pdbx_strand_id
1 'polypeptide(L)'
;MQIIRGAQYFKVRPFTTLREMLDQSAALFADKVAFRFRNKPGEQPREVTYATYRTDIDALGQALCHLGLQQRRIAVVGDNSYAWCLAFSSIVCGAGTAVPLDRQLPVDEMTGLLQRSRAEVIFYDPAFHDALAAAGSELPALKILICLRPEQLESEKTNGFKDPRQLPAATPGEAFTQTAEDSRIWLSLTELMALGYDCLSHGDRQYQSQAIDADALMSLLFTSGTTSQAKAVMLSHRNVCADIQGIAGMVKLKPGIRMLSVLPLHHTFENTCGLFMALYVGAQVHEMDGLRYIQKNMQEYGIDMIIGVPLLFANFYAKIQSTLVKTGKEQLIRKMIPLTQGLRR
;
A
#
# COMPACT_ATOMS: atom_id res chain seq x y z
N MET A 1 -26.76 -5.93 -17.55
CA MET A 1 -26.08 -4.96 -16.67
C MET A 1 -26.15 -3.59 -17.33
N GLN A 2 -26.84 -2.61 -16.72
CA GLN A 2 -26.92 -1.25 -17.28
C GLN A 2 -25.66 -0.49 -16.87
N ILE A 3 -24.87 -0.03 -17.83
CA ILE A 3 -23.68 0.78 -17.55
C ILE A 3 -24.14 2.20 -17.24
N ILE A 4 -24.07 2.60 -15.97
CA ILE A 4 -24.32 4.00 -15.57
C ILE A 4 -23.07 4.81 -15.92
N ARG A 5 -23.19 5.73 -16.88
CA ARG A 5 -22.12 6.71 -17.17
C ARG A 5 -22.35 7.93 -16.30
N GLY A 6 -21.49 8.11 -15.29
CA GLY A 6 -21.48 9.32 -14.48
C GLY A 6 -21.09 10.55 -15.29
N ALA A 7 -21.44 11.74 -14.80
CA ALA A 7 -20.98 12.98 -15.39
C ALA A 7 -19.45 13.09 -15.28
N GLN A 8 -18.78 13.41 -16.38
CA GLN A 8 -17.35 13.72 -16.40
C GLN A 8 -17.19 15.23 -16.57
N TYR A 9 -16.68 15.88 -15.52
CA TYR A 9 -16.45 17.32 -15.47
C TYR A 9 -15.02 17.70 -15.87
N PHE A 10 -14.06 16.79 -15.75
CA PHE A 10 -12.65 17.04 -16.03
C PHE A 10 -12.08 16.02 -17.03
N LYS A 11 -11.06 16.44 -17.79
CA LYS A 11 -10.33 15.55 -18.70
C LYS A 11 -9.50 14.54 -17.90
N VAL A 12 -9.55 13.28 -18.32
CA VAL A 12 -8.87 12.15 -17.70
C VAL A 12 -7.89 11.58 -18.71
N ARG A 13 -6.64 11.33 -18.32
CA ARG A 13 -5.69 10.61 -19.18
C ARG A 13 -6.02 9.12 -19.10
N PRO A 14 -6.19 8.44 -20.24
CA PRO A 14 -6.61 7.04 -20.26
C PRO A 14 -5.46 6.13 -19.84
N PHE A 15 -5.82 5.05 -19.14
CA PHE A 15 -4.94 3.92 -18.85
C PHE A 15 -5.78 2.68 -18.54
N THR A 16 -5.19 1.52 -18.74
CA THR A 16 -5.83 0.21 -18.62
C THR A 16 -5.24 -0.64 -17.50
N THR A 17 -4.02 -0.35 -17.08
CA THR A 17 -3.32 -1.03 -15.98
C THR A 17 -2.73 -0.01 -15.00
N LEU A 18 -2.48 -0.45 -13.76
CA LEU A 18 -1.81 0.39 -12.76
C LEU A 18 -0.35 0.66 -13.15
N ARG A 19 0.31 -0.28 -13.85
CA ARG A 19 1.66 -0.06 -14.39
C ARG A 19 1.65 1.09 -15.39
N GLU A 20 0.77 1.04 -16.40
CA GLU A 20 0.63 2.10 -17.39
C GLU A 20 0.33 3.46 -16.73
N MET A 21 -0.54 3.48 -15.73
CA MET A 21 -0.84 4.68 -14.94
C MET A 21 0.42 5.24 -14.25
N LEU A 22 1.22 4.38 -13.62
CA LEU A 22 2.44 4.78 -12.91
C LEU A 22 3.55 5.20 -13.87
N ASP A 23 3.70 4.54 -15.02
CA ASP A 23 4.64 4.93 -16.08
C ASP A 23 4.32 6.34 -16.59
N GLN A 24 3.04 6.61 -16.90
CA GLN A 24 2.59 7.95 -17.28
C GLN A 24 2.84 8.98 -16.17
N SER A 25 2.58 8.62 -14.92
CA SER A 25 2.79 9.51 -13.77
C SER A 25 4.26 9.85 -13.56
N ALA A 26 5.15 8.85 -13.67
CA ALA A 26 6.59 9.04 -13.58
C ALA A 26 7.12 9.91 -14.71
N ALA A 27 6.63 9.73 -15.94
CA ALA A 27 7.00 10.60 -17.07
C ALA A 27 6.55 12.06 -16.88
N LEU A 28 5.38 12.29 -16.28
CA LEU A 28 4.81 13.63 -16.08
C LEU A 28 5.36 14.37 -14.84
N PHE A 29 5.72 13.62 -13.79
CA PHE A 29 6.00 14.16 -12.47
C PHE A 29 7.33 13.69 -11.89
N ALA A 30 8.25 13.19 -12.72
CA ALA A 30 9.52 12.57 -12.34
C ALA A 30 10.19 13.18 -11.10
N ASP A 31 10.46 14.50 -11.13
CA ASP A 31 11.20 15.23 -10.10
C ASP A 31 10.34 15.67 -8.90
N LYS A 32 9.03 15.44 -8.93
CA LYS A 32 8.14 15.77 -7.83
C LYS A 32 8.23 14.71 -6.75
N VAL A 33 8.05 15.12 -5.49
CA VAL A 33 7.90 14.21 -4.36
C VAL A 33 6.61 13.40 -4.53
N ALA A 34 6.73 12.08 -4.52
CA ALA A 34 5.62 11.14 -4.49
C ALA A 34 5.29 10.72 -3.05
N PHE A 35 6.30 10.48 -2.22
CA PHE A 35 6.13 10.09 -0.82
C PHE A 35 6.95 10.95 0.12
N ARG A 36 6.37 11.21 1.31
CA ARG A 36 7.08 11.81 2.45
C ARG A 36 6.75 11.05 3.72
N PHE A 37 7.76 10.53 4.41
CA PHE A 37 7.57 9.64 5.55
C PHE A 37 8.78 9.62 6.48
N ARG A 38 8.62 9.06 7.68
CA ARG A 38 9.71 8.78 8.61
C ARG A 38 9.41 7.52 9.42
N ASN A 39 10.45 6.91 9.97
CA ASN A 39 10.30 5.67 10.73
C ASN A 39 9.82 5.95 12.16
N LYS A 40 10.29 7.04 12.79
CA LYS A 40 9.89 7.41 14.15
C LYS A 40 9.42 8.86 14.24
N PRO A 41 8.41 9.17 15.09
CA PRO A 41 7.99 10.54 15.32
C PRO A 41 9.16 11.42 15.78
N GLY A 42 9.37 12.56 15.11
CA GLY A 42 10.44 13.51 15.42
C GLY A 42 11.72 13.34 14.62
N GLU A 43 11.87 12.26 13.86
CA GLU A 43 12.93 12.15 12.85
C GLU A 43 12.68 13.10 11.68
N GLN A 44 13.75 13.43 10.94
CA GLN A 44 13.62 14.16 9.70
C GLN A 44 12.91 13.27 8.66
N PRO A 45 11.85 13.76 8.01
CA PRO A 45 11.15 12.99 7.00
C PRO A 45 12.03 12.78 5.77
N ARG A 46 12.00 11.56 5.25
CA ARG A 46 12.54 11.18 3.96
C ARG A 46 11.54 11.55 2.88
N GLU A 47 12.05 11.91 1.71
CA GLU A 47 11.25 12.18 0.52
C GLU A 47 11.67 11.22 -0.59
N VAL A 48 10.69 10.70 -1.32
CA VAL A 48 10.89 9.84 -2.48
C VAL A 48 10.18 10.49 -3.66
N THR A 49 10.89 10.67 -4.78
CA THR A 49 10.32 11.26 -6.01
C THR A 49 9.50 10.23 -6.80
N TYR A 50 8.69 10.68 -7.75
CA TYR A 50 8.00 9.76 -8.68
C TYR A 50 8.98 8.90 -9.48
N ALA A 51 10.10 9.47 -9.94
CA ALA A 51 11.13 8.73 -10.64
C ALA A 51 11.74 7.64 -9.74
N THR A 52 12.13 8.00 -8.51
CA THR A 52 12.68 7.05 -7.53
C THR A 52 11.67 5.96 -7.19
N TYR A 53 10.40 6.32 -6.93
CA TYR A 53 9.37 5.32 -6.62
C TYR A 53 9.15 4.34 -7.78
N ARG A 54 9.17 4.84 -9.02
CA ARG A 54 9.03 3.97 -10.18
C ARG A 54 10.21 3.01 -10.32
N THR A 55 11.43 3.50 -10.12
CA THR A 55 12.64 2.66 -10.09
C THR A 55 12.62 1.65 -8.95
N ASP A 56 12.15 2.05 -7.76
CA ASP A 56 12.01 1.14 -6.62
C ASP A 56 11.02 0.00 -6.92
N ILE A 57 9.87 0.31 -7.56
CA ILE A 57 8.92 -0.72 -8.01
C ILE A 57 9.57 -1.68 -9.00
N ASP A 58 10.34 -1.16 -9.95
CA ASP A 58 11.05 -2.00 -10.93
C ASP A 58 12.12 -2.87 -10.26
N ALA A 59 12.86 -2.33 -9.29
CA ALA A 59 13.87 -3.07 -8.55
C ALA A 59 13.22 -4.23 -7.77
N LEU A 60 12.21 -3.93 -6.94
CA LEU A 60 11.53 -4.98 -6.17
C LEU A 60 10.84 -5.98 -7.08
N GLY A 61 10.15 -5.52 -8.12
CA GLY A 61 9.54 -6.37 -9.13
C GLY A 61 10.53 -7.31 -9.80
N GLN A 62 11.71 -6.80 -10.17
CA GLN A 62 12.78 -7.59 -10.77
C GLN A 62 13.34 -8.63 -9.79
N ALA A 63 13.54 -8.28 -8.52
CA ALA A 63 13.96 -9.24 -7.50
C ALA A 63 12.93 -10.38 -7.32
N LEU A 64 11.64 -10.05 -7.32
CA LEU A 64 10.57 -11.06 -7.26
C LEU A 64 10.54 -11.95 -8.52
N CYS A 65 10.79 -11.37 -9.69
CA CYS A 65 10.93 -12.14 -10.94
C CYS A 65 12.14 -13.07 -10.93
N HIS A 66 13.28 -12.59 -10.41
CA HIS A 66 14.51 -13.38 -10.26
C HIS A 66 14.29 -14.61 -9.36
N LEU A 67 13.47 -14.45 -8.32
CA LEU A 67 13.07 -15.54 -7.41
C LEU A 67 11.94 -16.42 -7.97
N GLY A 68 11.50 -16.25 -9.22
CA GLY A 68 10.48 -17.09 -9.85
C GLY A 68 9.07 -16.92 -9.27
N LEU A 69 8.77 -15.76 -8.67
CA LEU A 69 7.52 -15.49 -7.95
C LEU A 69 6.39 -14.96 -8.84
N GLN A 70 6.62 -14.89 -10.16
CA GLN A 70 5.62 -14.47 -11.12
C GLN A 70 4.35 -15.33 -11.00
N GLN A 71 3.18 -14.70 -11.15
CA GLN A 71 1.87 -15.38 -11.10
C GLN A 71 1.51 -16.02 -9.74
N ARG A 72 2.34 -15.84 -8.72
CA ARG A 72 2.05 -16.32 -7.36
C ARG A 72 1.11 -15.36 -6.64
N ARG A 73 0.45 -15.86 -5.61
CA ARG A 73 -0.34 -15.04 -4.68
C ARG A 73 0.55 -14.59 -3.54
N ILE A 74 0.67 -13.28 -3.41
CA ILE A 74 1.61 -12.62 -2.50
C ILE A 74 0.80 -11.78 -1.52
N ALA A 75 0.78 -12.20 -0.26
CA ALA A 75 0.11 -11.48 0.80
C ALA A 75 0.93 -10.27 1.26
N VAL A 76 0.24 -9.23 1.73
CA VAL A 76 0.88 -8.03 2.31
C VAL A 76 0.13 -7.65 3.59
N VAL A 77 0.83 -7.64 4.73
CA VAL A 77 0.25 -7.28 6.04
C VAL A 77 1.18 -6.31 6.77
N GLY A 78 0.63 -5.21 7.27
CA GLY A 78 1.41 -4.20 7.99
C GLY A 78 0.68 -2.87 8.17
N ASP A 79 1.32 -1.98 8.89
CA ASP A 79 0.96 -0.57 8.97
C ASP A 79 1.15 0.13 7.62
N ASN A 80 0.44 1.24 7.44
CA ASN A 80 0.69 2.11 6.31
C ASN A 80 2.15 2.56 6.33
N SER A 81 2.86 2.25 5.26
CA SER A 81 4.26 2.59 5.11
C SER A 81 4.66 2.64 3.64
N TYR A 82 5.77 3.29 3.35
CA TYR A 82 6.37 3.31 2.02
C TYR A 82 6.67 1.88 1.55
N ALA A 83 7.21 1.06 2.45
CA ALA A 83 7.49 -0.35 2.21
C ALA A 83 6.22 -1.12 1.82
N TRP A 84 5.10 -0.88 2.49
CA TRP A 84 3.81 -1.50 2.14
C TRP A 84 3.35 -1.06 0.74
N CYS A 85 3.37 0.25 0.45
CA CYS A 85 3.00 0.80 -0.86
C CYS A 85 3.86 0.21 -1.98
N LEU A 86 5.17 0.13 -1.76
CA LEU A 86 6.15 -0.41 -2.68
C LEU A 86 5.92 -1.89 -2.95
N ALA A 87 5.74 -2.70 -1.89
CA ALA A 87 5.44 -4.13 -2.03
C ALA A 87 4.15 -4.35 -2.81
N PHE A 88 3.05 -3.71 -2.41
CA PHE A 88 1.77 -3.83 -3.10
C PHE A 88 1.88 -3.43 -4.57
N SER A 89 2.48 -2.27 -4.86
CA SER A 89 2.62 -1.75 -6.22
C SER A 89 3.48 -2.67 -7.09
N SER A 90 4.56 -3.24 -6.54
CA SER A 90 5.44 -4.17 -7.26
C SER A 90 4.73 -5.47 -7.62
N ILE A 91 3.89 -5.98 -6.72
CA ILE A 91 3.05 -7.16 -6.97
C ILE A 91 2.06 -6.89 -8.11
N VAL A 92 1.20 -5.88 -7.94
CA VAL A 92 0.11 -5.62 -8.91
C VAL A 92 0.63 -5.09 -10.24
N CYS A 93 1.81 -4.46 -10.28
CA CYS A 93 2.42 -4.02 -11.53
C CYS A 93 3.25 -5.12 -12.20
N GLY A 94 3.07 -6.40 -11.88
CA GLY A 94 3.56 -7.51 -12.72
C GLY A 94 4.12 -8.72 -11.98
N ALA A 95 4.48 -8.60 -10.70
CA ALA A 95 5.14 -9.69 -9.99
C ALA A 95 4.16 -10.78 -9.52
N GLY A 96 2.86 -10.50 -9.39
CA GLY A 96 1.88 -11.53 -9.03
C GLY A 96 0.50 -10.99 -8.70
N THR A 97 -0.28 -11.80 -7.97
CA THR A 97 -1.59 -11.40 -7.44
C THR A 97 -1.44 -10.96 -5.99
N ALA A 98 -1.87 -9.73 -5.67
CA ALA A 98 -1.80 -9.20 -4.31
C ALA A 98 -2.90 -9.77 -3.42
N VAL A 99 -2.57 -10.06 -2.16
CA VAL A 99 -3.51 -10.43 -1.10
C VAL A 99 -3.30 -9.50 0.10
N PRO A 100 -3.78 -8.25 0.05
CA PRO A 100 -3.68 -7.34 1.19
C PRO A 100 -4.51 -7.87 2.36
N LEU A 101 -3.92 -7.91 3.55
CA LEU A 101 -4.56 -8.39 4.77
C LEU A 101 -4.70 -7.25 5.80
N ASP A 102 -5.78 -7.31 6.57
CA ASP A 102 -5.99 -6.37 7.67
C ASP A 102 -5.06 -6.69 8.84
N ARG A 103 -4.24 -5.72 9.21
CA ARG A 103 -3.28 -5.78 10.32
C ARG A 103 -3.95 -5.88 11.70
N GLN A 104 -5.25 -5.58 11.80
CA GLN A 104 -5.99 -5.62 13.06
C GLN A 104 -6.67 -6.97 13.30
N LEU A 105 -6.60 -7.90 12.33
CA LEU A 105 -7.19 -9.22 12.50
C LEU A 105 -6.45 -10.02 13.57
N PRO A 106 -7.19 -10.80 14.37
CA PRO A 106 -6.61 -11.88 15.17
C PRO A 106 -5.75 -12.82 14.31
N VAL A 107 -4.71 -13.40 14.92
CA VAL A 107 -3.73 -14.24 14.21
C VAL A 107 -4.39 -15.46 13.56
N ASP A 108 -5.34 -16.09 14.24
CA ASP A 108 -6.12 -17.23 13.75
C ASP A 108 -6.99 -16.85 12.53
N GLU A 109 -7.64 -15.69 12.57
CA GLU A 109 -8.38 -15.17 11.42
C GLU A 109 -7.43 -14.90 10.23
N MET A 110 -6.29 -14.24 10.47
CA MET A 110 -5.27 -13.98 9.45
C MET A 110 -4.75 -15.28 8.81
N THR A 111 -4.45 -16.30 9.62
CA THR A 111 -4.04 -17.64 9.15
C THR A 111 -5.12 -18.24 8.25
N GLY A 112 -6.39 -18.16 8.65
CA GLY A 112 -7.51 -18.62 7.83
C GLY A 112 -7.61 -17.91 6.48
N LEU A 113 -7.34 -16.60 6.42
CA LEU A 113 -7.30 -15.85 5.16
C LEU A 113 -6.11 -16.25 4.27
N LEU A 114 -4.93 -16.48 4.86
CA LEU A 114 -3.75 -16.96 4.15
C LEU A 114 -3.98 -18.35 3.53
N GLN A 115 -4.58 -19.29 4.27
CA GLN A 115 -4.95 -20.60 3.75
C GLN A 115 -5.94 -20.50 2.58
N ARG A 116 -6.99 -19.69 2.73
CA ARG A 116 -8.05 -19.55 1.71
C ARG A 116 -7.58 -18.83 0.47
N SER A 117 -6.71 -17.84 0.62
CA SER A 117 -6.06 -17.18 -0.53
C SER A 117 -5.05 -18.11 -1.21
N ARG A 118 -4.51 -19.11 -0.51
CA ARG A 118 -3.37 -19.93 -0.96
C ARG A 118 -2.18 -19.04 -1.29
N ALA A 119 -1.93 -18.03 -0.45
CA ALA A 119 -0.74 -17.21 -0.58
C ALA A 119 0.51 -18.06 -0.34
N GLU A 120 1.48 -17.95 -1.24
CA GLU A 120 2.76 -18.68 -1.17
C GLU A 120 3.89 -17.80 -0.62
N VAL A 121 3.69 -16.49 -0.70
CA VAL A 121 4.63 -15.46 -0.23
C VAL A 121 3.87 -14.46 0.63
N ILE A 122 4.51 -13.95 1.68
CA ILE A 122 3.97 -12.83 2.47
C ILE A 122 5.04 -11.75 2.68
N PHE A 123 4.68 -10.51 2.37
CA PHE A 123 5.32 -9.32 2.92
C PHE A 123 4.66 -8.98 4.25
N TYR A 124 5.46 -8.85 5.31
CA TYR A 124 4.95 -8.62 6.65
C TYR A 124 5.73 -7.53 7.38
N ASP A 125 5.04 -6.76 8.20
CA ASP A 125 5.70 -5.85 9.14
C ASP A 125 6.30 -6.59 10.34
N PRO A 126 7.38 -6.07 10.94
CA PRO A 126 8.07 -6.65 12.12
C PRO A 126 7.16 -7.17 13.23
N ALA A 127 6.04 -6.49 13.50
CA ALA A 127 5.07 -6.88 14.52
C ALA A 127 4.44 -8.28 14.29
N PHE A 128 4.48 -8.81 13.07
CA PHE A 128 3.92 -10.12 12.71
C PHE A 128 4.96 -11.25 12.70
N HIS A 129 6.24 -10.95 12.94
CA HIS A 129 7.33 -11.92 12.80
C HIS A 129 7.11 -13.19 13.65
N ASP A 130 6.90 -13.01 14.96
CA ASP A 130 6.76 -14.13 15.90
C ASP A 130 5.48 -14.94 15.63
N ALA A 131 4.37 -14.26 15.29
CA ALA A 131 3.12 -14.91 14.94
C ALA A 131 3.26 -15.78 13.68
N LEU A 132 3.94 -15.29 12.65
CA LEU A 132 4.19 -16.04 11.43
C LEU A 132 5.17 -17.20 11.66
N ALA A 133 6.17 -17.02 12.53
CA ALA A 133 7.08 -18.09 12.93
C ALA A 133 6.33 -19.22 13.66
N ALA A 134 5.40 -18.87 14.55
CA ALA A 134 4.56 -19.83 15.27
C ALA A 134 3.55 -20.55 14.37
N ALA A 135 3.00 -19.88 13.35
CA ALA A 135 2.03 -20.45 12.40
C ALA A 135 2.66 -21.41 11.35
N GLY A 136 3.87 -21.91 11.61
CA GLY A 136 4.68 -22.83 10.79
C GLY A 136 3.89 -23.93 10.07
N SER A 137 3.36 -24.85 10.86
CA SER A 137 2.67 -26.04 10.39
C SER A 137 1.26 -25.76 9.84
N GLU A 138 0.65 -24.64 10.25
CA GLU A 138 -0.72 -24.27 9.85
C GLU A 138 -0.80 -23.66 8.44
N LEU A 139 0.33 -23.19 7.90
CA LEU A 139 0.40 -22.55 6.58
C LEU A 139 1.36 -23.30 5.64
N PRO A 140 1.02 -24.52 5.18
CA PRO A 140 1.92 -25.34 4.38
C PRO A 140 2.20 -24.75 2.98
N ALA A 141 1.29 -23.93 2.46
CA ALA A 141 1.46 -23.23 1.18
C ALA A 141 2.43 -22.03 1.28
N LEU A 142 2.59 -21.44 2.47
CA LEU A 142 3.42 -20.25 2.66
C LEU A 142 4.90 -20.65 2.75
N LYS A 143 5.67 -20.30 1.72
CA LYS A 143 7.09 -20.70 1.57
C LYS A 143 8.07 -19.57 1.79
N ILE A 144 7.73 -18.34 1.41
CA ILE A 144 8.61 -17.17 1.56
C ILE A 144 7.95 -16.11 2.45
N LEU A 145 8.71 -15.60 3.41
CA LEU A 145 8.31 -14.54 4.32
C LEU A 145 9.30 -13.39 4.21
N ILE A 146 8.82 -12.22 3.82
CA ILE A 146 9.63 -11.03 3.54
C ILE A 146 9.31 -9.95 4.55
N CYS A 147 10.27 -9.60 5.40
CA CYS A 147 10.10 -8.51 6.36
C CYS A 147 10.19 -7.14 5.66
N LEU A 148 9.14 -6.33 5.77
CA LEU A 148 9.06 -5.00 5.13
C LEU A 148 10.06 -4.00 5.72
N ARG A 149 10.26 -4.03 7.04
CA ARG A 149 11.06 -3.04 7.79
C ARG A 149 12.01 -3.75 8.77
N PRO A 150 12.97 -4.54 8.25
CA PRO A 150 13.83 -5.39 9.06
C PRO A 150 14.62 -4.62 10.13
N GLU A 151 14.88 -3.33 9.92
CA GLU A 151 15.57 -2.45 10.87
C GLU A 151 14.80 -2.20 12.18
N GLN A 152 13.52 -2.56 12.24
CA GLN A 152 12.71 -2.48 13.47
C GLN A 152 12.59 -3.83 14.19
N LEU A 153 13.20 -4.90 13.66
CA LEU A 153 13.34 -6.17 14.36
C LEU A 153 14.61 -6.18 15.22
N GLU A 154 14.56 -6.97 16.29
CA GLU A 154 15.74 -7.33 17.09
C GLU A 154 16.74 -8.09 16.20
N SER A 155 18.05 -7.82 16.37
CA SER A 155 19.11 -8.39 15.53
C SER A 155 19.05 -9.92 15.45
N GLU A 156 18.75 -10.57 16.57
CA GLU A 156 18.66 -12.01 16.73
C GLU A 156 17.59 -12.62 15.80
N LYS A 157 16.49 -11.90 15.58
CA LYS A 157 15.39 -12.32 14.69
C LYS A 157 15.73 -12.18 13.21
N THR A 158 16.72 -11.35 12.88
CA THR A 158 17.19 -11.15 11.49
C THR A 158 18.31 -12.12 11.10
N ASN A 159 18.98 -12.78 12.05
CA ASN A 159 20.09 -13.71 11.80
C ASN A 159 19.70 -14.90 10.90
N GLY A 160 18.42 -15.28 10.88
CA GLY A 160 17.90 -16.35 10.05
C GLY A 160 17.57 -15.95 8.61
N PHE A 161 17.63 -14.65 8.29
CA PHE A 161 17.29 -14.17 6.95
C PHE A 161 18.35 -14.61 5.94
N LYS A 162 17.87 -15.15 4.82
CA LYS A 162 18.71 -15.58 3.71
C LYS A 162 19.06 -14.39 2.82
N ASP A 163 20.25 -14.45 2.24
CA ASP A 163 20.62 -13.57 1.13
C ASP A 163 19.90 -14.06 -0.14
N PRO A 164 19.03 -13.25 -0.76
CA PRO A 164 18.29 -13.67 -1.95
C PRO A 164 19.20 -13.97 -3.15
N ARG A 165 20.44 -13.45 -3.18
CA ARG A 165 21.44 -13.74 -4.23
C ARG A 165 21.99 -15.17 -4.15
N GLN A 166 21.86 -15.82 -2.99
CA GLN A 166 22.33 -17.19 -2.76
C GLN A 166 21.22 -18.22 -2.98
N LEU A 167 19.98 -17.77 -3.20
CA LEU A 167 18.89 -18.66 -3.55
C LEU A 167 19.02 -19.10 -5.01
N PRO A 168 18.68 -20.36 -5.33
CA PRO A 168 18.67 -20.80 -6.72
C PRO A 168 17.70 -19.94 -7.52
N ALA A 169 18.15 -19.44 -8.68
CA ALA A 169 17.27 -18.79 -9.63
C ALA A 169 16.17 -19.79 -10.01
N ALA A 170 14.94 -19.46 -9.68
CA ALA A 170 13.84 -20.37 -9.86
C ALA A 170 13.37 -20.36 -11.32
N THR A 171 13.16 -21.54 -11.91
CA THR A 171 12.40 -21.62 -13.16
C THR A 171 10.97 -21.12 -12.89
N PRO A 172 10.39 -20.24 -13.72
CA PRO A 172 9.01 -19.80 -13.57
C PRO A 172 8.06 -21.00 -13.42
N GLY A 173 7.36 -21.08 -12.29
CA GLY A 173 6.45 -22.18 -11.96
C GLY A 173 7.06 -23.38 -11.22
N GLU A 174 8.38 -23.58 -11.23
CA GLU A 174 9.06 -24.73 -10.59
C GLU A 174 9.74 -24.39 -9.24
N ALA A 175 9.77 -23.10 -8.89
CA ALA A 175 10.53 -22.47 -7.81
C ALA A 175 10.57 -23.13 -6.41
N PHE A 176 9.69 -24.08 -6.07
CA PHE A 176 9.49 -24.52 -4.67
C PHE A 176 9.40 -26.04 -4.45
N THR A 177 9.69 -26.87 -5.46
CA THR A 177 9.63 -28.33 -5.29
C THR A 177 10.88 -28.95 -4.64
N GLN A 178 11.98 -28.19 -4.49
CA GLN A 178 13.27 -28.73 -4.02
C GLN A 178 13.65 -28.37 -2.57
N THR A 179 12.87 -27.52 -1.89
CA THR A 179 13.07 -27.27 -0.46
C THR A 179 12.36 -28.36 0.34
N ALA A 180 13.05 -28.96 1.32
CA ALA A 180 12.45 -29.91 2.26
C ALA A 180 11.11 -29.37 2.80
N GLU A 181 10.13 -30.25 3.04
CA GLU A 181 8.71 -29.90 3.29
C GLU A 181 8.50 -28.79 4.36
N ASP A 182 9.47 -28.57 5.25
CA ASP A 182 9.43 -27.60 6.35
C ASP A 182 10.34 -26.35 6.22
N SER A 183 11.18 -26.21 5.20
CA SER A 183 12.15 -25.07 5.17
C SER A 183 11.55 -23.80 4.57
N ARG A 184 10.84 -23.02 5.38
CA ARG A 184 10.45 -21.65 5.02
C ARG A 184 11.68 -20.75 4.81
N ILE A 185 11.61 -19.89 3.81
CA ILE A 185 12.66 -18.92 3.49
C ILE A 185 12.25 -17.56 4.05
N TRP A 186 13.12 -16.99 4.87
CA TRP A 186 12.93 -15.67 5.45
C TRP A 186 13.87 -14.68 4.77
N LEU A 187 13.32 -13.56 4.31
CA LEU A 187 14.03 -12.51 3.57
C LEU A 187 13.72 -11.15 4.18
N SER A 188 14.52 -10.16 3.80
CA SER A 188 14.25 -8.76 4.11
C SER A 188 13.98 -7.97 2.83
N LEU A 189 13.13 -6.95 2.93
CA LEU A 189 12.90 -6.02 1.82
C LEU A 189 14.20 -5.33 1.41
N THR A 190 15.07 -4.97 2.37
CA THR A 190 16.36 -4.32 2.11
C THR A 190 17.23 -5.13 1.17
N GLU A 191 17.39 -6.44 1.41
CA GLU A 191 18.20 -7.32 0.57
C GLU A 191 17.56 -7.57 -0.80
N LEU A 192 16.22 -7.65 -0.87
CA LEU A 192 15.52 -7.75 -2.15
C LEU A 192 15.67 -6.49 -3.00
N MET A 193 15.61 -5.31 -2.38
CA MET A 193 15.87 -4.06 -3.09
C MET A 193 17.30 -4.04 -3.65
N ALA A 194 18.29 -4.46 -2.86
CA ALA A 194 19.68 -4.53 -3.30
C ALA A 194 19.85 -5.48 -4.51
N LEU A 195 19.28 -6.69 -4.45
CA LEU A 195 19.24 -7.62 -5.58
C LEU A 195 18.57 -6.99 -6.80
N GLY A 196 17.40 -6.37 -6.61
CA GLY A 196 16.63 -5.74 -7.68
C GLY A 196 17.41 -4.65 -8.41
N TYR A 197 18.04 -3.75 -7.66
CA TYR A 197 18.90 -2.70 -8.21
C TYR A 197 20.10 -3.28 -8.96
N ASP A 198 20.73 -4.34 -8.43
CA ASP A 198 21.81 -5.04 -9.10
C ASP A 198 21.36 -5.62 -10.45
N CYS A 199 20.22 -6.32 -10.49
CA CYS A 199 19.63 -6.83 -11.73
C CYS A 199 19.37 -5.70 -12.75
N LEU A 200 18.80 -4.58 -12.30
CA LEU A 200 18.54 -3.43 -13.17
C LEU A 200 19.83 -2.83 -13.75
N SER A 201 20.90 -2.77 -12.95
CA SER A 201 22.20 -2.27 -13.39
C SER A 201 22.86 -3.16 -14.46
N HIS A 202 22.61 -4.47 -14.40
CA HIS A 202 23.04 -5.45 -15.40
C HIS A 202 22.14 -5.51 -16.65
N GLY A 203 21.15 -4.61 -16.76
CA GLY A 203 20.27 -4.53 -17.91
C GLY A 203 19.12 -5.53 -17.91
N ASP A 204 18.85 -6.22 -16.81
CA ASP A 204 17.67 -7.08 -16.69
C ASP A 204 16.40 -6.22 -16.65
N ARG A 205 15.44 -6.57 -17.50
CA ARG A 205 14.17 -5.85 -17.70
C ARG A 205 12.98 -6.80 -17.70
N GLN A 206 13.14 -8.03 -17.20
CA GLN A 206 12.10 -9.07 -17.23
C GLN A 206 10.77 -8.55 -16.66
N TYR A 207 10.82 -7.92 -15.48
CA TYR A 207 9.65 -7.36 -14.81
C TYR A 207 8.90 -6.35 -15.70
N GLN A 208 9.61 -5.38 -16.27
CA GLN A 208 9.04 -4.31 -17.10
C GLN A 208 8.52 -4.83 -18.45
N SER A 209 9.16 -5.86 -19.01
CA SER A 209 8.80 -6.45 -20.30
C SER A 209 7.55 -7.34 -20.25
N GLN A 210 7.12 -7.75 -19.06
CA GLN A 210 5.98 -8.65 -18.90
C GLN A 210 4.66 -7.96 -19.28
N ALA A 211 3.86 -8.59 -20.13
CA ALA A 211 2.52 -8.11 -20.43
C ALA A 211 1.58 -8.30 -19.22
N ILE A 212 0.73 -7.32 -18.96
CA ILE A 212 -0.32 -7.37 -17.93
C ILE A 212 -1.66 -7.42 -18.63
N ASP A 213 -2.42 -8.49 -18.39
CA ASP A 213 -3.82 -8.56 -18.79
C ASP A 213 -4.67 -7.73 -17.81
N ALA A 214 -5.33 -6.70 -18.33
CA ALA A 214 -6.15 -5.78 -17.53
C ALA A 214 -7.40 -6.44 -16.92
N ASP A 215 -7.84 -7.57 -17.47
CA ASP A 215 -9.02 -8.32 -17.03
C ASP A 215 -8.68 -9.51 -16.13
N ALA A 216 -7.40 -9.90 -16.03
CA ALA A 216 -6.93 -10.94 -15.14
C ALA A 216 -7.02 -10.54 -13.65
N LEU A 217 -6.96 -11.56 -12.77
CA LEU A 217 -6.96 -11.37 -11.32
C LEU A 217 -5.70 -10.63 -10.87
N MET A 218 -5.87 -9.39 -10.39
CA MET A 218 -4.80 -8.52 -9.89
C MET A 218 -4.69 -8.59 -8.37
N SER A 219 -5.82 -8.58 -7.66
CA SER A 219 -5.86 -8.59 -6.19
C SER A 219 -7.02 -9.40 -5.64
N LEU A 220 -6.80 -10.08 -4.52
CA LEU A 220 -7.81 -10.72 -3.70
C LEU A 220 -7.98 -9.95 -2.40
N LEU A 221 -9.14 -9.32 -2.21
CA LEU A 221 -9.45 -8.56 -1.00
C LEU A 221 -10.49 -9.30 -0.16
N PHE A 222 -10.21 -9.49 1.11
CA PHE A 222 -11.17 -10.07 2.03
C PHE A 222 -12.07 -9.00 2.63
N THR A 223 -13.38 -9.25 2.59
CA THR A 223 -14.36 -8.36 3.22
C THR A 223 -15.17 -9.13 4.25
N SER A 224 -15.39 -8.53 5.42
CA SER A 224 -16.32 -8.99 6.44
C SER A 224 -17.76 -8.82 5.89
N GLY A 225 -18.22 -9.79 5.10
CA GLY A 225 -19.60 -9.80 4.63
C GLY A 225 -20.59 -9.96 5.78
N THR A 226 -21.88 -9.96 5.47
CA THR A 226 -22.96 -10.22 6.44
C THR A 226 -23.04 -11.67 6.93
N THR A 227 -22.15 -12.54 6.43
CA THR A 227 -21.98 -13.94 6.85
C THR A 227 -20.77 -14.05 7.77
N SER A 228 -20.77 -15.01 8.70
CA SER A 228 -19.70 -15.18 9.70
C SER A 228 -18.28 -15.38 9.14
N GLN A 229 -18.12 -15.72 7.85
CA GLN A 229 -16.82 -15.82 7.20
C GLN A 229 -16.60 -14.71 6.16
N ALA A 230 -15.39 -14.15 6.16
CA ALA A 230 -14.96 -13.16 5.17
C ALA A 230 -15.01 -13.71 3.74
N LYS A 231 -15.36 -12.89 2.75
CA LYS A 231 -15.40 -13.29 1.33
C LYS A 231 -14.24 -12.68 0.57
N ALA A 232 -13.63 -13.47 -0.32
CA ALA A 232 -12.58 -13.00 -1.22
C ALA A 232 -13.22 -12.32 -2.43
N VAL A 233 -13.02 -11.01 -2.55
CA VAL A 233 -13.41 -10.19 -3.70
C VAL A 233 -12.25 -10.21 -4.69
N MET A 234 -12.53 -10.69 -5.90
CA MET A 234 -11.57 -10.70 -7.01
C MET A 234 -11.61 -9.33 -7.71
N LEU A 235 -10.49 -8.63 -7.75
CA LEU A 235 -10.33 -7.38 -8.50
C LEU A 235 -9.33 -7.57 -9.64
N SER A 236 -9.69 -7.05 -10.81
CA SER A 236 -8.79 -6.85 -11.94
C SER A 236 -8.27 -5.41 -12.00
N HIS A 237 -7.27 -5.16 -12.85
CA HIS A 237 -6.84 -3.79 -13.14
C HIS A 237 -7.99 -2.94 -13.68
N ARG A 238 -8.83 -3.49 -14.56
CA ARG A 238 -9.99 -2.76 -15.11
C ARG A 238 -10.92 -2.25 -14.01
N ASN A 239 -11.12 -3.00 -12.93
CA ASN A 239 -11.95 -2.55 -11.81
C ASN A 239 -11.37 -1.31 -11.13
N VAL A 240 -10.09 -1.36 -10.75
CA VAL A 240 -9.43 -0.27 -10.02
C VAL A 240 -9.17 0.94 -10.91
N CYS A 241 -8.75 0.73 -12.16
CA CYS A 241 -8.49 1.80 -13.11
C CYS A 241 -9.77 2.55 -13.50
N ALA A 242 -10.92 1.85 -13.58
CA ALA A 242 -12.20 2.51 -13.83
C ALA A 242 -12.60 3.44 -12.68
N ASP A 243 -12.33 3.05 -11.44
CA ASP A 243 -12.63 3.86 -10.26
C ASP A 243 -11.75 5.12 -10.22
N ILE A 244 -10.43 4.98 -10.41
CA ILE A 244 -9.49 6.12 -10.47
C ILE A 244 -9.89 7.10 -11.59
N GLN A 245 -10.19 6.59 -12.78
CA GLN A 245 -10.62 7.43 -13.90
C GLN A 245 -11.98 8.11 -13.64
N GLY A 246 -12.90 7.41 -12.97
CA GLY A 246 -14.18 7.98 -12.53
C GLY A 246 -13.99 9.14 -11.55
N ILE A 247 -13.16 8.95 -10.53
CA ILE A 247 -12.84 9.98 -9.53
C ILE A 247 -12.14 11.17 -10.19
N ALA A 248 -11.13 10.92 -11.03
CA ALA A 248 -10.41 11.96 -11.78
C ALA A 248 -11.33 12.77 -12.70
N GLY A 249 -12.38 12.14 -13.23
CA GLY A 249 -13.39 12.80 -14.04
C GLY A 249 -14.30 13.73 -13.24
N MET A 250 -14.42 13.55 -11.92
CA MET A 250 -15.33 14.30 -11.06
C MET A 250 -14.62 15.31 -10.15
N VAL A 251 -13.40 15.00 -9.70
CA VAL A 251 -12.66 15.81 -8.71
C VAL A 251 -11.36 16.30 -9.33
N LYS A 252 -11.22 17.63 -9.44
CA LYS A 252 -9.98 18.25 -9.92
C LYS A 252 -9.00 18.46 -8.78
N LEU A 253 -8.00 17.59 -8.73
CA LEU A 253 -6.83 17.73 -7.87
C LEU A 253 -5.66 18.33 -8.68
N LYS A 254 -4.82 19.13 -8.03
CA LYS A 254 -3.64 19.72 -8.65
C LYS A 254 -2.41 18.86 -8.34
N PRO A 255 -1.46 18.68 -9.28
CA PRO A 255 -0.17 18.08 -8.96
C PRO A 255 0.54 18.85 -7.85
N GLY A 256 1.15 18.13 -6.91
CA GLY A 256 1.88 18.68 -5.77
C GLY A 256 1.06 18.90 -4.51
N ILE A 257 -0.27 18.65 -4.52
CA ILE A 257 -1.04 18.66 -3.27
C ILE A 257 -0.50 17.60 -2.31
N ARG A 258 -0.48 17.91 -1.02
CA ARG A 258 0.02 17.03 0.04
C ARG A 258 -1.16 16.33 0.68
N MET A 259 -1.22 15.01 0.51
CA MET A 259 -2.26 14.18 1.05
C MET A 259 -1.74 13.36 2.23
N LEU A 260 -2.40 13.39 3.38
CA LEU A 260 -2.04 12.52 4.50
C LEU A 260 -2.75 11.17 4.37
N SER A 261 -1.98 10.08 4.32
CA SER A 261 -2.53 8.72 4.35
C SER A 261 -2.93 8.36 5.77
N VAL A 262 -4.24 8.23 6.00
CA VAL A 262 -4.82 8.03 7.34
C VAL A 262 -5.58 6.71 7.45
N LEU A 263 -6.34 6.34 6.42
CA LEU A 263 -7.12 5.11 6.46
C LEU A 263 -6.20 3.91 6.10
N PRO A 264 -6.54 2.68 6.49
CA PRO A 264 -5.65 1.54 6.24
C PRO A 264 -5.51 1.20 4.76
N LEU A 265 -4.27 0.99 4.28
CA LEU A 265 -3.96 0.72 2.87
C LEU A 265 -4.43 -0.64 2.35
N HIS A 266 -4.74 -1.60 3.24
CA HIS A 266 -5.34 -2.87 2.84
C HIS A 266 -6.83 -2.71 2.45
N HIS A 267 -7.47 -1.60 2.78
CA HIS A 267 -8.82 -1.29 2.31
C HIS A 267 -8.77 -0.57 0.96
N THR A 268 -9.67 -0.97 0.06
CA THR A 268 -9.76 -0.40 -1.30
C THR A 268 -9.95 1.12 -1.31
N PHE A 269 -10.61 1.70 -0.30
CA PHE A 269 -10.82 3.14 -0.28
C PHE A 269 -9.52 3.94 -0.14
N GLU A 270 -8.64 3.58 0.81
CA GLU A 270 -7.31 4.21 0.89
C GLU A 270 -6.43 3.77 -0.28
N ASN A 271 -6.43 2.49 -0.63
CA ASN A 271 -5.56 1.98 -1.69
C ASN A 271 -5.84 2.68 -3.04
N THR A 272 -7.11 2.80 -3.42
CA THR A 272 -7.50 3.42 -4.68
C THR A 272 -7.51 4.94 -4.58
N CYS A 273 -8.22 5.53 -3.62
CA CYS A 273 -8.42 6.98 -3.56
C CYS A 273 -7.26 7.72 -2.88
N GLY A 274 -6.63 7.08 -1.90
CA GLY A 274 -5.53 7.66 -1.14
C GLY A 274 -4.19 7.46 -1.85
N LEU A 275 -3.88 6.23 -2.27
CA LEU A 275 -2.60 5.93 -2.90
C LEU A 275 -2.64 6.14 -4.42
N PHE A 276 -3.37 5.31 -5.18
CA PHE A 276 -3.24 5.34 -6.64
C PHE A 276 -3.83 6.59 -7.29
N MET A 277 -4.93 7.13 -6.78
CA MET A 277 -5.47 8.41 -7.27
C MET A 277 -4.52 9.57 -6.97
N ALA A 278 -3.86 9.60 -5.79
CA ALA A 278 -2.84 10.60 -5.48
C ALA A 278 -1.66 10.50 -6.45
N LEU A 279 -1.16 9.28 -6.69
CA LEU A 279 -0.08 9.03 -7.65
C LEU A 279 -0.48 9.43 -9.08
N TYR A 280 -1.71 9.13 -9.49
CA TYR A 280 -2.25 9.54 -10.77
C TYR A 280 -2.26 11.08 -10.92
N VAL A 281 -2.70 11.85 -9.93
CA VAL A 281 -2.76 13.32 -10.08
C VAL A 281 -1.43 14.03 -9.84
N GLY A 282 -0.35 13.30 -9.52
CA GLY A 282 0.93 13.90 -9.18
C GLY A 282 0.97 14.52 -7.78
N ALA A 283 0.13 14.04 -6.86
CA ALA A 283 0.11 14.46 -5.45
C ALA A 283 1.27 13.83 -4.66
N GLN A 284 1.47 14.30 -3.42
CA GLN A 284 2.40 13.72 -2.47
C GLN A 284 1.62 12.91 -1.44
N VAL A 285 1.97 11.65 -1.24
CA VAL A 285 1.43 10.79 -0.19
C VAL A 285 2.31 10.94 1.06
N HIS A 286 1.74 11.46 2.13
CA HIS A 286 2.43 11.68 3.40
C HIS A 286 1.98 10.60 4.38
N GLU A 287 2.94 9.88 4.96
CA GLU A 287 2.65 8.90 6.00
C GLU A 287 2.52 9.58 7.35
N MET A 288 1.48 9.22 8.10
CA MET A 288 1.33 9.69 9.47
C MET A 288 2.22 8.89 10.42
N ASP A 289 2.70 9.53 11.48
CA ASP A 289 3.50 8.86 12.52
C ASP A 289 2.62 7.97 13.45
N GLY A 290 1.33 7.80 13.10
CA GLY A 290 0.30 7.10 13.85
C GLY A 290 -0.90 7.97 14.18
N LEU A 291 -2.02 7.32 14.55
CA LEU A 291 -3.33 7.97 14.72
C LEU A 291 -3.34 9.13 15.72
N ARG A 292 -2.51 9.08 16.77
CA ARG A 292 -2.43 10.17 17.76
C ARG A 292 -1.73 11.42 17.22
N TYR A 293 -0.96 11.30 16.14
CA TYR A 293 -0.16 12.37 15.56
C TYR A 293 -0.82 13.07 14.37
N ILE A 294 -2.00 12.63 13.91
CA ILE A 294 -2.69 13.19 12.73
C ILE A 294 -2.67 14.72 12.73
N GLN A 295 -3.12 15.36 13.83
CA GLN A 295 -3.14 16.82 13.93
C GLN A 295 -1.74 17.45 13.80
N LYS A 296 -0.74 16.84 14.45
CA LYS A 296 0.63 17.33 14.40
C LYS A 296 1.21 17.17 13.00
N ASN A 297 1.02 16.01 12.36
CA ASN A 297 1.49 15.75 11.00
C ASN A 297 0.79 16.67 9.99
N MET A 298 -0.51 16.93 10.15
CA MET A 298 -1.22 17.90 9.31
C MET A 298 -0.59 19.29 9.36
N GLN A 299 -0.22 19.76 10.54
CA GLN A 299 0.42 21.07 10.72
C GLN A 299 1.88 21.07 10.23
N GLU A 300 2.65 20.06 10.61
CA GLU A 300 4.08 19.94 10.31
C GLU A 300 4.34 19.78 8.81
N TYR A 301 3.55 18.94 8.14
CA TYR A 301 3.67 18.71 6.70
C TYR A 301 2.86 19.72 5.86
N GLY A 302 1.99 20.49 6.50
CA GLY A 302 1.07 21.43 5.85
C GLY A 302 0.05 20.72 4.94
N ILE A 303 -0.52 19.62 5.39
CA ILE A 303 -1.41 18.76 4.57
C ILE A 303 -2.57 19.56 3.94
N ASP A 304 -2.75 19.39 2.63
CA ASP A 304 -3.79 20.06 1.84
C ASP A 304 -5.08 19.23 1.77
N MET A 305 -4.96 17.89 1.83
CA MET A 305 -6.09 16.97 1.68
C MET A 305 -5.95 15.74 2.58
N ILE A 306 -7.06 15.29 3.12
CA ILE A 306 -7.21 13.96 3.70
C ILE A 306 -8.44 13.30 3.09
N ILE A 307 -8.39 11.99 2.91
CA ILE A 307 -9.62 11.21 2.75
C ILE A 307 -10.04 10.68 4.13
N GLY A 308 -11.33 10.51 4.34
CA GLY A 308 -11.85 10.16 5.65
C GLY A 308 -13.21 9.51 5.58
N VAL A 309 -13.52 8.77 6.63
CA VAL A 309 -14.82 8.17 6.88
C VAL A 309 -15.56 8.94 7.97
N PRO A 310 -16.90 8.83 8.08
CA PRO A 310 -17.68 9.57 9.09
C PRO A 310 -17.13 9.46 10.51
N LEU A 311 -16.65 8.27 10.90
CA LEU A 311 -16.05 8.04 12.22
C LEU A 311 -14.82 8.91 12.48
N LEU A 312 -13.95 9.11 11.48
CA LEU A 312 -12.77 9.97 11.61
C LEU A 312 -13.18 11.42 11.89
N PHE A 313 -14.16 11.93 11.13
CA PHE A 313 -14.66 13.29 11.31
C PHE A 313 -15.42 13.46 12.64
N ALA A 314 -16.15 12.45 13.10
CA ALA A 314 -16.78 12.45 14.42
C ALA A 314 -15.74 12.55 15.54
N ASN A 315 -14.63 11.82 15.43
CA ASN A 315 -13.52 11.89 16.38
C ASN A 315 -12.85 13.28 16.40
N PHE A 316 -12.65 13.89 15.23
CA PHE A 316 -12.14 15.27 15.15
C PHE A 316 -13.10 16.26 15.81
N TYR A 317 -14.39 16.16 15.51
CA TYR A 317 -15.41 17.00 16.11
C TYR A 317 -15.40 16.88 17.64
N ALA A 318 -15.43 15.66 18.18
CA ALA A 318 -15.39 15.41 19.62
C ALA A 318 -14.13 16.02 20.28
N LYS A 319 -12.96 15.89 19.64
CA LYS A 319 -11.71 16.46 20.14
C LYS A 319 -11.70 17.99 20.11
N ILE A 320 -12.26 18.60 19.07
CA ILE A 320 -12.45 20.05 18.98
C ILE A 320 -13.37 20.53 20.11
N GLN A 321 -14.53 19.89 20.31
CA GLN A 321 -15.46 20.24 21.38
C GLN A 321 -14.79 20.15 22.77
N SER A 322 -14.11 19.03 23.05
CA SER A 322 -13.36 18.86 24.30
C SER A 322 -12.32 19.97 24.53
N THR A 323 -11.65 20.42 23.47
CA THR A 323 -10.66 21.50 23.54
C THR A 323 -11.33 22.86 23.78
N LEU A 324 -12.50 23.13 23.19
CA LEU A 324 -13.26 24.36 23.42
C LEU A 324 -13.76 24.48 24.86
N VAL A 325 -14.27 23.38 25.44
CA VAL A 325 -14.65 23.31 26.87
C VAL A 325 -13.44 23.63 27.74
N LYS A 326 -12.33 22.91 27.54
CA LYS A 326 -11.11 23.06 28.35
C LYS A 326 -10.51 24.47 28.29
N THR A 327 -10.66 25.16 27.17
CA THR A 327 -10.13 26.52 26.97
C THR A 327 -11.14 27.62 27.28
N GLY A 328 -12.36 27.28 27.72
CA GLY A 328 -13.42 28.25 28.02
C GLY A 328 -13.95 29.02 26.80
N LYS A 329 -13.68 28.55 25.57
CA LYS A 329 -13.99 29.27 24.32
C LYS A 329 -15.35 28.92 23.71
N GLU A 330 -16.13 28.05 24.33
CA GLU A 330 -17.41 27.58 23.77
C GLU A 330 -18.39 28.71 23.45
N GLN A 331 -18.66 29.61 24.40
CA GLN A 331 -19.63 30.68 24.20
C GLN A 331 -19.20 31.65 23.09
N LEU A 332 -17.90 31.95 23.01
CA LEU A 332 -17.32 32.79 21.97
C LEU A 332 -17.56 32.16 20.59
N ILE A 333 -17.17 30.89 20.40
CA ILE A 333 -17.33 30.21 19.12
C ILE A 333 -18.82 30.07 18.75
N ARG A 334 -19.69 29.73 19.69
CA ARG A 334 -21.15 29.65 19.44
C ARG A 334 -21.72 30.99 18.94
N LYS A 335 -21.26 32.12 19.47
CA LYS A 335 -21.66 33.46 18.98
C LYS A 335 -21.06 33.80 17.61
N MET A 336 -19.83 33.35 17.33
CA MET A 336 -19.14 33.65 16.07
C MET A 336 -19.64 32.84 14.87
N ILE A 337 -20.14 31.61 15.07
CA ILE A 337 -20.67 30.78 13.97
C ILE A 337 -21.75 31.48 13.14
N PRO A 338 -22.87 32.00 13.71
CA PRO A 338 -23.90 32.66 12.91
C PRO A 338 -23.39 33.93 12.22
N LEU A 339 -22.48 34.68 12.87
CA LEU A 339 -21.84 35.86 12.27
C LEU A 339 -21.03 35.48 11.03
N THR A 340 -20.17 34.47 11.13
CA THR A 340 -19.35 34.00 9.99
C THR A 340 -20.19 33.41 8.86
N GLN A 341 -21.31 32.76 9.17
CA GLN A 341 -22.27 32.28 8.16
C GLN A 341 -22.95 33.44 7.44
N GLY A 342 -23.30 34.52 8.16
CA GLY A 342 -23.85 35.74 7.58
C GLY A 342 -22.88 36.44 6.63
N LEU A 343 -21.59 36.48 6.99
CA LEU A 343 -20.54 37.09 6.17
C LEU A 343 -20.11 36.26 4.95
N ARG A 344 -20.48 34.98 4.87
CA ARG A 344 -20.18 34.10 3.73
C ARG A 344 -21.19 34.19 2.59
N ARG A 345 -22.34 34.83 2.81
CA ARG A 345 -23.38 35.06 1.80
C ARG A 345 -23.12 36.33 1.03
#